data_AF-A0A310SK84-F1
#
_entry.id   AF-A0A310SK84-F1
#
_cell.length_a   1.000
_cell.length_b   1.000
_cell.length_c   1.000
_cell.angle_alpha   90.00
_cell.angle_beta   90.00
_cell.angle_gamma   90.00
#
_symmetry.space_group_name_H-M   'P 1'
#
loop_
_entity.id
_entity.type
_entity.pdbx_description
1 polymer ?
#
loop_
_entity_poly.entity_id
_entity_poly.type
_entity_poly.pdbx_seq_one_letter_code
_entity_poly.pdbx_strand_id
1 'polypeptide(L)'
;MGKVYSLLLRPIRTFNIENRAERVISKEKPTPSPQYPSVKKQIEIVNKVKPDFMKVHYQKDPQLHEYLKNVYVQSIDLKSTPKEEMISAESLPQDSNGSPLNNNEYCETLMVTDDKCTLQNVMHFISMHSENPTEYSVEKISEIYKLDKQIVENIIMNFKLFHLIKSKEADQLKLIYKEEEKKN
;
A
#
# COMPACT_ATOMS: atom_id res chain seq x y z
N MET A 1 6.27 35.77 45.83
CA MET A 1 5.84 37.05 45.25
C MET A 1 6.11 37.22 43.74
N GLY A 2 7.08 36.52 43.12
CA GLY A 2 7.43 36.73 41.70
C GLY A 2 6.37 36.34 40.64
N LYS A 3 5.48 35.37 40.93
CA LYS A 3 4.46 34.92 39.96
C LYS A 3 3.40 36.00 39.68
N VAL A 4 2.91 36.69 40.71
CA VAL A 4 1.88 37.72 40.58
C VAL A 4 2.42 38.93 39.80
N TYR A 5 3.67 39.33 40.11
CA TYR A 5 4.37 40.40 39.41
C TYR A 5 4.64 40.05 37.94
N SER A 6 5.04 38.81 37.66
CA SER A 6 5.27 38.35 36.28
C SER A 6 4.00 38.32 35.43
N LEU A 7 2.83 38.05 36.01
CA LEU A 7 1.55 38.06 35.29
C LEU A 7 1.12 39.48 34.92
N LEU A 8 1.35 40.45 35.80
CA LEU A 8 1.02 41.86 35.56
C LEU A 8 1.94 42.52 34.53
N LEU A 9 3.22 42.15 34.50
CA LEU A 9 4.21 42.70 33.55
C LEU A 9 4.24 41.98 32.20
N ARG A 10 3.63 40.80 32.11
CA ARG A 10 3.58 40.01 30.87
C ARG A 10 3.06 40.82 29.67
N PRO A 11 1.88 41.46 29.70
CA PRO A 11 1.36 42.20 28.54
C PRO A 11 2.29 43.31 28.07
N ILE A 12 2.99 43.98 28.99
CA ILE A 12 3.94 45.05 28.65
C ILE A 12 5.17 44.47 27.94
N ARG A 13 5.68 43.34 28.41
CA ARG A 13 6.85 42.66 27.81
C ARG A 13 6.52 41.98 26.49
N THR A 14 5.29 41.49 26.31
CA THR A 14 4.87 40.72 25.13
C THR A 14 4.08 41.52 24.12
N PHE A 15 3.81 42.81 24.34
CA PHE A 15 3.04 43.66 23.43
C PHE A 15 3.48 43.57 21.95
N ASN A 16 4.79 43.59 21.70
CA ASN A 16 5.32 43.47 20.33
C ASN A 16 5.10 42.08 19.71
N ILE A 17 5.13 41.03 20.53
CA ILE A 17 4.92 39.64 20.11
C ILE A 17 3.43 39.42 19.85
N GLU A 18 2.58 39.93 20.74
CA GLU A 18 1.12 39.87 20.63
C GLU A 18 0.64 40.63 19.40
N ASN A 19 1.08 41.87 19.20
CA ASN A 19 0.76 42.63 17.98
C ASN A 19 1.24 41.93 16.71
N ARG A 20 2.40 41.26 16.74
CA ARG A 20 2.90 40.51 15.58
C ARG A 20 2.07 39.27 15.32
N ALA A 21 1.69 38.55 16.38
CA ALA A 21 0.81 37.39 16.29
C ALA A 21 -0.57 37.80 15.78
N GLU A 22 -1.16 38.86 16.34
CA GLU A 22 -2.46 39.39 15.94
C GLU A 22 -2.45 39.81 14.46
N ARG A 23 -1.41 40.52 14.00
CA ARG A 23 -1.24 40.87 12.57
C ARG A 23 -1.12 39.67 11.63
N VAL A 24 -0.74 38.49 12.13
CA VAL A 24 -0.67 37.27 11.32
C VAL A 24 -1.97 36.48 11.41
N ILE A 25 -2.58 36.42 12.59
CA ILE A 25 -3.87 35.75 12.84
C ILE A 25 -5.02 36.49 12.15
N SER A 26 -4.97 37.83 12.10
CA SER A 26 -5.98 38.66 11.45
C SER A 26 -5.91 38.61 9.92
N LYS A 27 -4.83 38.08 9.35
CA LYS A 27 -4.74 37.86 7.91
C LYS A 27 -5.60 36.66 7.54
N GLU A 28 -6.27 36.77 6.40
CA GLU A 28 -6.91 35.61 5.80
C GLU A 28 -5.86 34.50 5.56
N LYS A 29 -6.28 33.24 5.73
CA LYS A 29 -5.40 32.10 5.52
C LYS A 29 -4.88 32.12 4.08
N PRO A 30 -3.57 31.90 3.85
CA PRO A 30 -3.02 31.89 2.50
C PRO A 30 -3.71 30.83 1.64
N THR A 31 -3.81 31.10 0.35
CA THR A 31 -4.30 30.10 -0.60
C THR A 31 -3.39 28.87 -0.58
N PRO A 32 -3.96 27.65 -0.63
CA PRO A 32 -3.17 26.44 -0.65
C PRO A 32 -2.27 26.43 -1.90
N SER A 33 -1.08 25.85 -1.75
CA SER A 33 -0.14 25.67 -2.85
C SER A 33 -0.81 24.98 -4.06
N PRO A 34 -0.45 25.34 -5.30
CA PRO A 34 -0.95 24.63 -6.47
C PRO A 34 -0.64 23.14 -6.38
N GLN A 35 -1.64 22.32 -6.66
CA GLN A 35 -1.52 20.86 -6.65
C GLN A 35 -1.03 20.34 -8.00
N TYR A 36 -0.20 19.29 -7.97
CA TYR A 36 0.30 18.61 -9.16
C TYR A 36 -0.83 17.85 -9.90
N PRO A 37 -0.78 17.70 -11.24
CA PRO A 37 -1.85 17.07 -12.03
C PRO A 37 -2.22 15.65 -11.60
N SER A 38 -1.27 14.84 -11.11
CA SER A 38 -1.59 13.49 -10.61
C SER A 38 -2.53 13.54 -9.40
N VAL A 39 -2.30 14.49 -8.49
CA VAL A 39 -3.11 14.71 -7.29
C VAL A 39 -4.52 15.16 -7.66
N LYS A 40 -4.66 16.04 -8.67
CA LYS A 40 -5.98 16.46 -9.18
C LYS A 40 -6.79 15.28 -9.70
N LYS A 41 -6.17 14.38 -10.49
CA LYS A 41 -6.82 13.16 -10.99
C LYS A 41 -7.27 12.25 -9.85
N GLN A 42 -6.46 12.09 -8.82
CA GLN A 42 -6.83 11.30 -7.64
C GLN A 42 -8.02 11.91 -6.91
N ILE A 43 -8.03 13.23 -6.70
CA ILE A 43 -9.15 13.94 -6.08
C ILE A 43 -10.43 13.76 -6.90
N GLU A 44 -10.35 13.83 -8.23
CA GLU A 44 -11.50 13.59 -9.12
C GLU A 44 -12.06 12.16 -8.97
N ILE A 45 -11.18 11.14 -8.91
CA ILE A 45 -11.59 9.75 -8.69
C ILE A 45 -12.29 9.62 -7.34
N VAL A 46 -11.71 10.18 -6.28
CA VAL A 46 -12.27 10.09 -4.92
C VAL A 46 -13.61 10.83 -4.84
N ASN A 47 -13.74 12.00 -5.48
CA ASN A 47 -14.99 12.74 -5.53
C ASN A 47 -16.11 12.00 -6.28
N LYS A 48 -15.77 11.18 -7.29
CA LYS A 48 -16.75 10.30 -7.97
C LYS A 48 -17.28 9.20 -7.05
N VAL A 49 -16.39 8.62 -6.23
CA VAL A 49 -16.75 7.52 -5.32
C VAL A 49 -17.50 8.04 -4.10
N LYS A 50 -17.05 9.16 -3.53
CA LYS A 50 -17.65 9.78 -2.36
C LYS A 50 -17.81 11.28 -2.61
N PRO A 51 -19.02 11.75 -2.95
CA PRO A 51 -19.27 13.18 -3.10
C PRO A 51 -18.96 13.88 -1.76
N ASP A 52 -18.42 15.09 -1.85
CA ASP A 52 -18.02 15.93 -0.70
C ASP A 52 -16.91 15.36 0.20
N PHE A 53 -16.15 14.35 -0.24
CA PHE A 53 -15.04 13.80 0.54
C PHE A 53 -14.06 14.87 1.06
N MET A 54 -13.66 15.82 0.21
CA MET A 54 -12.77 16.91 0.63
C MET A 54 -13.39 17.78 1.71
N LYS A 55 -14.68 18.12 1.61
CA LYS A 55 -15.34 18.96 2.61
C LYS A 55 -15.37 18.27 3.97
N VAL A 56 -15.70 16.98 3.99
CA VAL A 56 -15.70 16.17 5.23
C VAL A 56 -14.28 16.03 5.77
N HIS A 57 -13.29 15.80 4.90
CA HIS A 57 -11.89 15.63 5.31
C HIS A 57 -11.28 16.89 5.95
N TYR A 58 -11.65 18.08 5.47
CA TYR A 58 -11.20 19.34 6.06
C TYR A 58 -11.99 19.77 7.31
N GLN A 59 -13.10 19.09 7.61
CA GLN A 59 -13.88 19.33 8.82
C GLN A 59 -13.38 18.47 9.97
N LYS A 60 -13.44 19.02 11.19
CA LYS A 60 -13.09 18.28 12.40
C LYS A 60 -14.18 17.25 12.68
N ASP A 61 -13.82 15.97 12.70
CA ASP A 61 -14.69 14.90 13.17
C ASP A 61 -14.71 14.88 14.72
N PRO A 62 -15.85 15.14 15.37
CA PRO A 62 -15.94 15.18 16.82
C PRO A 62 -15.74 13.79 17.45
N GLN A 63 -16.18 12.72 16.80
CA GLN A 63 -16.11 11.37 17.34
C GLN A 63 -14.67 10.85 17.32
N LEU A 64 -13.98 11.01 16.18
CA LEU A 64 -12.56 10.67 16.07
C LEU A 64 -11.72 11.47 17.06
N HIS A 65 -12.05 12.74 17.29
CA HIS A 65 -11.35 13.59 18.24
C HIS A 65 -11.42 13.04 19.68
N GLU A 66 -12.58 12.57 20.13
CA GLU A 66 -12.71 11.94 21.45
C GLU A 66 -11.93 10.63 21.54
N TYR A 67 -11.93 9.81 20.49
CA TYR A 67 -11.13 8.57 20.46
C TYR A 67 -9.63 8.83 20.56
N LEU A 68 -9.12 9.84 19.87
CA LEU A 68 -7.70 10.19 19.92
C LEU A 68 -7.26 10.69 21.30
N LYS A 69 -8.17 11.22 22.13
CA LYS A 69 -7.84 11.54 23.54
C LYS A 69 -7.63 10.30 24.39
N ASN A 70 -8.31 9.20 24.05
CA ASN A 70 -8.27 7.96 24.82
C ASN A 70 -7.08 7.08 24.45
N VAL A 71 -6.54 7.21 23.23
CA VAL A 71 -5.36 6.46 22.79
C VAL A 71 -4.09 7.17 23.25
N TYR A 72 -3.50 6.67 24.33
CA TYR A 72 -2.17 7.09 24.79
C TYR A 72 -1.18 5.93 24.64
N VAL A 73 -0.08 6.17 23.93
CA VAL A 73 1.01 5.21 23.79
C VAL A 73 2.00 5.46 24.93
N GLN A 74 2.13 4.49 25.83
CA GLN A 74 3.25 4.44 26.77
C GLN A 74 4.44 3.81 26.04
N SER A 75 5.34 4.64 25.52
CA SER A 75 6.66 4.17 25.09
C SER A 75 7.49 3.87 26.34
N ILE A 76 7.63 2.58 26.65
CA ILE A 76 8.58 2.14 27.67
C ILE A 76 9.91 2.02 26.95
N ASP A 77 10.71 3.08 27.00
CA ASP A 77 12.10 3.00 26.57
C ASP A 77 12.82 2.07 27.54
N LEU A 78 13.17 0.86 27.08
CA LEU A 78 14.16 0.06 27.78
C LEU A 78 15.40 0.93 27.86
N LYS A 79 15.82 1.29 29.07
CA LYS A 79 17.10 1.95 29.30
C LYS A 79 18.15 1.09 28.63
N SER A 80 18.64 1.56 27.48
CA SER A 80 19.81 1.01 26.83
C SER A 80 20.87 0.91 27.90
N THR A 81 21.23 -0.32 28.28
CA THR A 81 22.50 -0.54 28.97
C THR A 81 23.54 0.11 28.07
N PRO A 82 24.39 1.02 28.57
CA PRO A 82 25.44 1.59 27.73
C PRO A 82 26.30 0.42 27.29
N LYS A 83 26.07 -0.07 26.08
CA LYS A 83 27.04 -0.89 25.38
C LYS A 83 28.19 0.06 25.21
N GLU A 84 29.27 -0.22 25.93
CA GLU A 84 30.57 0.39 25.70
C GLU A 84 30.72 0.58 24.19
N GLU A 85 31.02 1.81 23.80
CA GLU A 85 31.28 2.20 22.44
C GLU A 85 32.46 1.35 21.93
N MET A 86 32.16 0.14 21.45
CA MET A 86 32.96 -0.48 20.42
C MET A 86 32.75 0.45 19.22
N ILE A 87 33.64 1.43 19.12
CA ILE A 87 33.91 2.18 17.90
C ILE A 87 34.42 1.14 16.90
N SER A 88 33.51 0.31 16.37
CA SER A 88 33.73 -0.30 15.09
C SER A 88 33.64 0.86 14.10
N ALA A 89 34.78 1.27 13.58
CA ALA A 89 34.89 2.18 12.44
C ALA A 89 34.36 1.51 11.16
N GLU A 90 33.19 0.89 11.26
CA GLU A 90 32.52 0.25 10.15
C GLU A 90 31.73 1.35 9.46
N SER A 91 32.29 1.80 8.35
CA SER A 91 31.63 2.70 7.42
C SER A 91 30.19 2.23 7.18
N LEU A 92 29.25 3.16 7.20
CA LEU A 92 27.89 2.91 6.73
C LEU A 92 27.96 2.12 5.41
N PRO A 93 27.16 1.06 5.23
CA PRO A 93 27.18 0.27 4.00
C PRO A 93 26.99 1.22 2.81
N GLN A 94 28.03 1.37 2.00
CA GLN A 94 28.05 2.29 0.85
C GLN A 94 27.23 1.75 -0.33
N ASP A 95 27.00 0.45 -0.35
CA ASP A 95 26.21 -0.21 -1.37
C ASP A 95 24.74 -0.29 -0.95
N SER A 96 23.92 0.61 -1.50
CA SER A 96 22.48 0.42 -1.66
C SER A 96 22.19 -0.49 -2.85
N ASN A 97 22.94 -1.59 -2.99
CA ASN A 97 22.42 -2.71 -3.74
C ASN A 97 21.36 -3.30 -2.84
N GLY A 98 20.12 -2.79 -2.98
CA GLY A 98 18.95 -3.42 -2.40
C GLY A 98 19.12 -4.91 -2.61
N SER A 99 18.98 -5.69 -1.52
CA SER A 99 19.05 -7.15 -1.57
C SER A 99 18.45 -7.56 -2.91
N PRO A 100 19.19 -8.26 -3.80
CA PRO A 100 18.63 -8.66 -5.07
C PRO A 100 17.32 -9.28 -4.67
N LEU A 101 16.20 -8.67 -5.09
CA LEU A 101 14.86 -9.13 -4.74
C LEU A 101 14.92 -10.60 -5.10
N ASN A 102 15.16 -11.43 -4.09
CA ASN A 102 15.12 -12.85 -4.27
C ASN A 102 13.65 -12.97 -4.59
N ASN A 103 13.32 -13.34 -5.82
CA ASN A 103 11.95 -13.52 -6.28
C ASN A 103 11.16 -14.56 -5.42
N ASN A 104 11.77 -15.01 -4.31
CA ASN A 104 11.39 -15.93 -3.27
C ASN A 104 10.99 -15.21 -1.96
N GLU A 105 10.73 -13.89 -1.95
CA GLU A 105 10.15 -13.22 -0.76
C GLU A 105 8.76 -13.75 -0.39
N TYR A 106 8.12 -14.52 -1.28
CA TYR A 106 7.08 -15.45 -0.90
C TYR A 106 7.72 -16.69 -0.28
N CYS A 107 7.96 -16.65 1.03
CA CYS A 107 8.24 -17.84 1.82
C CYS A 107 6.99 -18.74 1.79
N GLU A 108 6.85 -19.54 0.74
CA GLU A 108 5.85 -20.60 0.71
C GLU A 108 6.18 -21.62 1.80
N THR A 109 5.14 -22.10 2.50
CA THR A 109 5.33 -23.06 3.56
C THR A 109 5.86 -24.37 2.96
N LEU A 110 7.04 -24.81 3.42
CA LEU A 110 7.67 -26.06 2.95
C LEU A 110 6.84 -27.32 3.25
N MET A 111 5.90 -27.23 4.20
CA MET A 111 5.03 -28.31 4.60
C MET A 111 3.59 -28.01 4.20
N VAL A 112 3.15 -28.68 3.14
CA VAL A 112 1.78 -28.62 2.63
C VAL A 112 1.07 -29.89 3.10
N THR A 113 -0.09 -29.73 3.75
CA THR A 113 -0.97 -30.85 4.06
C THR A 113 -1.64 -31.35 2.78
N ASP A 114 -1.93 -32.65 2.70
CA ASP A 114 -2.49 -33.28 1.49
C ASP A 114 -3.75 -32.58 0.91
N ASP A 115 -4.54 -31.87 1.72
CA ASP A 115 -5.74 -31.15 1.26
C ASP A 115 -5.51 -29.68 0.86
N LYS A 116 -4.26 -29.22 0.85
CA LYS A 116 -3.91 -27.82 0.57
C LYS A 116 -2.90 -27.73 -0.56
N CYS A 117 -2.84 -26.58 -1.22
CA CYS A 117 -1.85 -26.30 -2.25
C CYS A 117 -1.20 -24.94 -2.01
N THR A 118 0.06 -24.79 -2.42
CA THR A 118 0.75 -23.51 -2.43
C THR A 118 0.41 -22.72 -3.69
N LEU A 119 0.72 -21.43 -3.69
CA LEU A 119 0.48 -20.58 -4.84
C LEU A 119 1.31 -21.03 -6.05
N GLN A 120 2.55 -21.49 -5.86
CA GLN A 120 3.36 -22.10 -6.93
C GLN A 120 2.69 -23.32 -7.54
N ASN A 121 2.13 -24.21 -6.72
CA ASN A 121 1.42 -25.39 -7.22
C ASN A 121 0.21 -24.98 -8.08
N VAL A 122 -0.55 -23.98 -7.61
CA VAL A 122 -1.69 -23.43 -8.35
C VAL A 122 -1.24 -22.83 -9.68
N MET A 123 -0.23 -21.98 -9.67
CA MET A 123 0.33 -21.37 -10.88
C MET A 123 0.79 -22.44 -11.87
N HIS A 124 1.41 -23.51 -11.37
CA HIS A 124 1.94 -24.60 -12.17
C HIS A 124 0.84 -25.39 -12.89
N PHE A 125 -0.19 -25.87 -12.18
CA PHE A 125 -1.23 -26.66 -12.85
C PHE A 125 -2.14 -25.82 -13.76
N ILE A 126 -2.33 -24.53 -13.47
CA ILE A 126 -3.04 -23.63 -14.40
C ILE A 126 -2.24 -23.50 -15.69
N SER A 127 -0.91 -23.39 -15.62
CA SER A 127 -0.03 -23.36 -16.80
C SER A 127 -0.18 -24.64 -17.61
N MET A 128 -0.05 -25.80 -16.97
CA MET A 128 -0.16 -27.11 -17.62
C MET A 128 -1.51 -27.33 -18.29
N HIS A 129 -2.61 -26.95 -17.61
CA HIS A 129 -3.96 -27.05 -18.15
C HIS A 129 -4.16 -26.11 -19.35
N SER A 130 -3.56 -24.92 -19.31
CA SER A 130 -3.65 -23.95 -20.40
C SER A 130 -2.93 -24.41 -21.68
N GLU A 131 -1.82 -25.15 -21.53
CA GLU A 131 -1.06 -25.71 -22.65
C GLU A 131 -1.74 -26.94 -23.24
N ASN A 132 -2.15 -27.90 -22.39
CA ASN A 132 -2.71 -29.18 -22.80
C ASN A 132 -3.92 -29.57 -21.94
N PRO A 133 -5.13 -29.05 -22.24
CA PRO A 133 -6.32 -29.28 -21.42
C PRO A 133 -6.81 -30.74 -21.47
N THR A 134 -6.50 -31.47 -22.54
CA THR A 134 -6.85 -32.88 -22.72
C THR A 134 -5.99 -33.80 -21.86
N GLU A 135 -4.70 -33.50 -21.75
CA GLU A 135 -3.77 -34.28 -20.95
C GLU A 135 -3.89 -33.97 -19.46
N TYR A 136 -4.03 -32.69 -19.10
CA TYR A 136 -4.16 -32.22 -17.72
C TYR A 136 -5.62 -31.88 -17.42
N SER A 137 -6.49 -32.88 -17.50
CA SER A 137 -7.89 -32.74 -17.09
C SER A 137 -8.01 -32.44 -15.59
N VAL A 138 -9.14 -31.83 -15.18
CA VAL A 138 -9.47 -31.53 -13.77
C VAL A 138 -9.28 -32.75 -12.88
N GLU A 139 -9.65 -33.94 -13.37
CA GLU A 139 -9.52 -35.19 -12.63
C GLU A 139 -8.06 -35.55 -12.36
N LYS A 140 -7.20 -35.44 -13.39
CA LYS A 140 -5.77 -35.73 -13.27
C LYS A 140 -5.07 -34.75 -12.33
N ILE A 141 -5.45 -33.46 -12.39
CA ILE A 141 -4.90 -32.43 -11.50
C ILE A 141 -5.33 -32.71 -10.04
N SER A 142 -6.60 -33.08 -9.83
CA SER A 142 -7.11 -33.43 -8.50
C SER A 142 -6.37 -34.62 -7.89
N GLU A 143 -6.02 -35.63 -8.70
CA GLU A 143 -5.27 -36.80 -8.26
C GLU A 143 -3.80 -36.49 -7.94
N ILE A 144 -3.13 -35.67 -8.76
CA ILE A 144 -1.72 -35.30 -8.57
C ILE A 144 -1.54 -34.48 -7.29
N TYR A 145 -2.43 -33.51 -7.06
CA TYR A 145 -2.33 -32.57 -5.93
C TYR A 145 -3.20 -32.95 -4.73
N LYS A 146 -3.91 -34.08 -4.78
CA LYS A 146 -4.87 -34.53 -3.75
C LYS A 146 -5.90 -33.46 -3.36
N LEU A 147 -6.35 -32.68 -4.34
CA LEU A 147 -7.34 -31.61 -4.14
C LEU A 147 -8.73 -32.10 -4.52
N ASP A 148 -9.76 -31.48 -3.96
CA ASP A 148 -11.14 -31.74 -4.37
C ASP A 148 -11.39 -31.26 -5.82
N LYS A 149 -12.06 -32.10 -6.61
CA LYS A 149 -12.40 -31.83 -8.02
C LYS A 149 -13.14 -30.51 -8.18
N GLN A 150 -14.07 -30.21 -7.27
CA GLN A 150 -14.86 -28.97 -7.31
C GLN A 150 -13.99 -27.73 -7.12
N ILE A 151 -12.99 -27.80 -6.25
CA ILE A 151 -12.07 -26.69 -5.99
C ILE A 151 -11.19 -26.45 -7.20
N VAL A 152 -10.64 -27.52 -7.80
CA VAL A 152 -9.78 -27.42 -8.99
C VAL A 152 -10.57 -26.84 -10.17
N GLU A 153 -11.81 -27.29 -10.39
CA GLU A 153 -12.68 -26.76 -11.43
C GLU A 153 -12.94 -25.26 -11.24
N ASN A 154 -13.28 -24.84 -10.02
CA ASN A 154 -13.46 -23.43 -9.70
C ASN A 154 -12.20 -22.60 -9.91
N ILE A 155 -11.01 -23.14 -9.60
CA ILE A 155 -9.75 -22.43 -9.80
C ILE A 155 -9.50 -22.23 -11.30
N ILE A 156 -9.61 -23.29 -12.10
CA ILE A 156 -9.37 -23.23 -13.55
C ILE A 156 -10.37 -22.30 -14.26
N MET A 157 -11.63 -22.31 -13.81
CA MET A 157 -12.67 -21.47 -14.40
C MET A 157 -12.46 -19.97 -14.09
N ASN A 158 -12.02 -19.63 -12.88
CA ASN A 158 -11.93 -18.24 -12.41
C ASN A 158 -10.54 -17.60 -12.60
N PHE A 159 -9.47 -18.40 -12.66
CA PHE A 159 -8.10 -17.88 -12.73
C PHE A 159 -7.43 -18.27 -14.06
N LYS A 160 -6.77 -17.29 -14.70
CA LYS A 160 -6.01 -17.47 -15.94
C LYS A 160 -4.65 -16.80 -15.85
N LEU A 161 -3.65 -17.41 -16.48
CA LEU A 161 -2.30 -16.84 -16.55
C LEU A 161 -2.21 -15.78 -17.64
N PHE A 162 -1.49 -14.69 -17.32
CA PHE A 162 -1.17 -13.67 -18.31
C PHE A 162 -0.10 -14.20 -19.27
N HIS A 163 -0.41 -14.15 -20.55
CA HIS A 163 0.55 -14.51 -21.59
C HIS A 163 1.35 -13.27 -21.96
N LEU A 164 2.67 -13.33 -21.74
CA LEU A 164 3.58 -12.26 -22.16
C LEU A 164 3.87 -12.42 -23.65
N ILE A 165 3.22 -11.58 -24.45
CA ILE A 165 3.47 -11.52 -25.89
C ILE A 165 4.58 -10.51 -26.15
N LYS A 166 5.63 -10.90 -26.89
CA LYS A 166 6.68 -9.97 -27.31
C LYS A 166 6.08 -8.94 -28.28
N SER A 167 6.50 -7.68 -28.21
CA SER A 167 5.85 -6.57 -28.91
C SER A 167 5.61 -6.80 -30.41
N LYS A 168 6.49 -7.55 -31.11
CA LYS A 168 6.33 -7.84 -32.54
C LYS A 168 5.19 -8.82 -32.86
N GLU A 169 4.87 -9.71 -31.93
CA GLU A 169 3.80 -10.71 -32.04
C GLU A 169 2.44 -10.12 -31.59
N ALA A 170 2.46 -9.10 -30.73
CA ALA A 170 1.26 -8.43 -30.24
C ALA A 170 0.49 -7.71 -31.35
N ASP A 171 1.18 -7.18 -32.35
CA ASP A 171 0.55 -6.50 -33.48
C ASP A 171 -0.14 -7.50 -34.43
N GLN A 172 0.38 -8.72 -34.53
CA GLN A 172 -0.23 -9.79 -35.33
C GLN A 172 -1.50 -10.32 -34.69
N LEU A 173 -1.52 -10.49 -33.36
CA LEU A 173 -2.71 -10.94 -32.63
C LEU A 173 -3.83 -9.89 -32.63
N LYS A 174 -3.49 -8.60 -32.54
CA LYS A 174 -4.49 -7.51 -32.68
C LYS A 174 -5.16 -7.50 -34.05
N LEU A 175 -4.46 -7.91 -35.11
CA LEU A 175 -5.03 -8.04 -36.45
C LEU A 175 -6.02 -9.22 -36.49
N ILE A 176 -5.67 -10.36 -35.91
CA ILE A 176 -6.52 -11.57 -35.86
C ILE A 176 -7.83 -11.27 -35.10
N TYR A 177 -7.77 -10.69 -33.89
CA TYR A 177 -8.98 -10.37 -33.12
C TYR A 177 -9.88 -9.34 -33.82
N LYS A 178 -9.30 -8.42 -34.59
CA LYS A 178 -10.07 -7.42 -35.37
C LYS A 178 -10.75 -8.00 -36.61
N GLU A 179 -10.27 -9.13 -37.11
CA GLU A 179 -10.89 -9.87 -38.20
C GLU A 179 -12.02 -10.79 -37.71
N GLU A 180 -11.91 -11.34 -36.50
CA GLU A 180 -12.95 -12.13 -35.85
C GLU A 180 -14.17 -11.27 -35.46
N GLU A 181 -13.96 -10.05 -34.96
CA GLU A 181 -15.05 -9.09 -34.67
C GLU A 181 -15.79 -8.60 -35.92
N LYS A 182 -15.19 -8.71 -37.12
CA LYS A 182 -15.86 -8.34 -38.38
C LYS A 182 -16.66 -9.47 -39.01
N LYS A 183 -16.50 -10.70 -38.52
CA LYS A 183 -17.20 -11.89 -39.03
C LYS A 183 -18.45 -12.25 -38.21
N ASN A 184 -18.62 -11.66 -37.04
CA ASN A 184 -19.87 -11.68 -36.26
C ASN A 184 -20.67 -10.40 -36.51
#